data_AF-A0A6V7K6H2-F1
#
_entry.id   AF-A0A6V7K6H2-F1
#
_cell.length_a   1.000
_cell.length_b   1.000
_cell.length_c   1.000
_cell.angle_alpha   90.00
_cell.angle_beta   90.00
_cell.angle_gamma   90.00
#
_symmetry.space_group_name_H-M   'P 1'
#
loop_
_entity.id
_entity.type
_entity.pdbx_description
1 polymer ?
#
loop_
_entity_poly.entity_id
_entity_poly.type
_entity_poly.pdbx_seq_one_letter_code
_entity_poly.pdbx_strand_id
1 'polypeptide(L)' 'SIANTEKLIFLDEVETVNLEAEKLKNEENVDIIIVLSHSGIDVDRIMAAKCPLVDVIVGGHSHTFLYS' A
#
# COMPACT_ATOMS: atom_id res chain seq x y z
N SER A 1 -11.19 -16.61 18.67
CA SER A 1 -10.67 -16.18 17.36
C SER A 1 -10.01 -17.35 16.68
N ILE A 2 -10.53 -17.82 15.55
CA ILE A 2 -9.90 -18.91 14.80
C ILE A 2 -10.08 -18.59 13.31
N ALA A 3 -9.20 -17.77 12.77
CA ALA A 3 -8.97 -17.70 11.33
C ALA A 3 -7.69 -18.50 11.09
N ASN A 4 -7.85 -19.73 10.61
CA ASN A 4 -6.74 -20.61 10.25
C ASN A 4 -6.27 -20.22 8.84
N THR A 5 -5.33 -19.28 8.74
CA THR A 5 -4.72 -18.87 7.47
C THR A 5 -3.66 -19.88 7.05
N GLU A 6 -4.08 -21.09 6.66
CA GLU A 6 -3.17 -22.21 6.37
C GLU A 6 -2.12 -21.88 5.29
N LYS A 7 -2.50 -21.18 4.22
CA LYS A 7 -1.65 -20.85 3.06
C LYS A 7 -1.48 -19.35 2.81
N LEU A 8 -1.91 -18.50 3.74
CA LEU A 8 -1.85 -17.06 3.55
C LEU A 8 -0.48 -16.55 3.99
N ILE A 9 0.25 -15.94 3.06
CA ILE A 9 1.54 -15.31 3.34
C ILE A 9 1.31 -13.81 3.29
N PHE A 10 1.59 -13.13 4.39
CA PHE A 10 1.65 -11.68 4.43
C PHE A 10 3.07 -11.27 4.04
N LEU A 11 3.17 -10.56 2.92
CA LEU A 11 4.43 -10.01 2.42
C LEU A 11 4.63 -8.59 2.97
N ASP A 12 5.86 -8.08 2.89
CA ASP A 12 6.15 -6.69 3.22
C ASP A 12 5.41 -5.76 2.26
N GLU A 13 4.65 -4.81 2.81
CA GLU A 13 3.78 -3.95 2.02
C GLU A 13 4.58 -3.03 1.10
N VAL A 14 5.71 -2.50 1.56
CA VAL A 14 6.53 -1.55 0.79
C VAL A 14 7.19 -2.24 -0.39
N GLU A 15 7.78 -3.42 -0.16
CA GLU A 15 8.39 -4.22 -1.22
C GLU A 15 7.36 -4.61 -2.27
N THR A 16 6.19 -5.09 -1.83
CA THR A 16 5.12 -5.53 -2.73
C THR A 16 4.56 -4.37 -3.54
N VAL A 17 4.29 -3.22 -2.90
CA VAL A 17 3.75 -2.03 -3.58
C VAL A 17 4.72 -1.48 -4.61
N ASN A 18 6.03 -1.45 -4.30
CA ASN A 18 7.04 -1.01 -5.27
C ASN A 18 7.11 -1.94 -6.49
N LEU A 19 7.07 -3.25 -6.28
CA LEU A 19 7.07 -4.22 -7.37
C LEU A 19 5.86 -4.04 -8.30
N GLU A 20 4.66 -3.88 -7.74
CA GLU A 20 3.46 -3.68 -8.55
C GLU A 20 3.43 -2.30 -9.22
N ALA A 21 3.91 -1.24 -8.54
CA ALA A 21 4.00 0.09 -9.12
C ALA A 21 4.98 0.15 -10.30
N GLU A 22 6.11 -0.57 -10.22
CA GLU A 22 7.06 -0.69 -11.33
C GLU A 22 6.44 -1.39 -12.54
N LYS A 23 5.67 -2.47 -12.33
CA LYS A 23 4.95 -3.16 -13.43
C LYS A 23 3.94 -2.24 -14.08
N LEU A 24 3.09 -1.58 -13.29
CA LEU A 24 2.08 -0.66 -13.81
C LEU A 24 2.72 0.47 -14.63
N LYS A 25 3.83 1.03 -14.14
CA LYS A 25 4.52 2.13 -14.83
C LYS A 25 5.20 1.66 -16.12
N ASN A 26 5.93 0.55 -16.07
CA ASN A 26 6.84 0.14 -17.13
C ASN A 26 6.22 -0.78 -18.18
N GLU A 27 5.30 -1.65 -17.77
CA GLU A 27 4.66 -2.64 -18.64
C GLU A 27 3.33 -2.12 -19.19
N GLU A 28 2.55 -1.45 -18.34
CA GLU A 28 1.20 -0.98 -18.67
C GLU A 28 1.13 0.50 -19.03
N ASN A 29 2.24 1.24 -18.90
CA ASN A 29 2.32 2.69 -19.16
C ASN A 29 1.30 3.51 -18.35
N VAL A 30 1.07 3.13 -17.09
CA VAL A 30 0.17 3.86 -16.19
C VAL A 30 0.83 5.17 -15.73
N ASP A 31 0.08 6.26 -15.80
CA ASP A 31 0.58 7.58 -15.40
C ASP A 31 0.35 7.92 -13.93
N ILE A 32 -0.76 7.42 -13.35
CA ILE A 32 -1.19 7.74 -11.98
C ILE A 32 -1.42 6.44 -11.22
N ILE A 33 -0.74 6.27 -10.08
CA ILE A 33 -0.81 5.07 -9.24
C ILE A 33 -1.37 5.45 -7.87
N ILE A 34 -2.49 4.83 -7.50
CA ILE A 34 -3.19 5.05 -6.23
C ILE A 34 -3.17 3.76 -5.42
N VAL A 35 -2.65 3.82 -4.20
CA VAL A 35 -2.66 2.69 -3.25
C VAL A 35 -3.85 2.82 -2.31
N LEU A 36 -4.64 1.75 -2.21
CA LEU A 36 -5.68 1.60 -1.19
C LEU A 36 -5.15 0.69 -0.06
N SER A 37 -4.89 1.26 1.10
CA SER A 37 -4.24 0.60 2.24
C SER A 37 -5.18 0.43 3.43
N HIS A 38 -4.98 -0.65 4.19
CA HIS A 38 -5.59 -0.88 5.49
C HIS A 38 -4.52 -1.35 6.51
N SER A 39 -3.26 -0.96 6.33
CA SER A 39 -2.16 -1.27 7.25
C SER A 39 -2.03 -0.26 8.39
N GLY A 40 -2.73 0.88 8.30
CA GLY A 40 -2.73 1.95 9.30
C GLY A 40 -1.74 3.07 9.01
N ILE A 41 -1.98 4.24 9.63
CA ILE A 41 -1.35 5.50 9.23
C ILE A 41 0.18 5.51 9.31
N ASP A 42 0.78 4.76 10.24
CA ASP A 42 2.24 4.70 10.39
C ASP A 42 2.89 3.95 9.22
N VAL A 43 2.27 2.84 8.80
CA VAL A 43 2.71 2.08 7.62
C VAL A 43 2.48 2.89 6.35
N ASP A 44 1.34 3.58 6.24
CA ASP A 44 1.03 4.46 5.10
C ASP A 44 2.08 5.57 4.94
N ARG A 45 2.57 6.15 6.05
CA ARG A 45 3.65 7.14 6.02
C ARG A 45 4.98 6.56 5.57
N ILE A 46 5.32 5.35 6.02
CA ILE A 46 6.53 4.65 5.59
C ILE A 46 6.45 4.36 4.09
N MET A 47 5.29 3.90 3.62
CA MET A 47 5.03 3.62 2.22
C MET A 47 5.13 4.89 1.37
N ALA A 48 4.53 6.00 1.81
CA ALA A 48 4.66 7.30 1.12
C ALA A 48 6.12 7.73 0.95
N ALA A 49 6.98 7.45 1.94
CA ALA A 49 8.40 7.81 1.87
C ALA A 49 9.25 6.85 1.02
N LYS A 50 8.81 5.60 0.85
CA LYS A 50 9.59 4.52 0.22
C LYS A 50 9.05 4.05 -1.13
N CYS A 51 7.89 4.53 -1.55
CA CYS A 51 7.25 4.18 -2.81
C CYS A 51 7.13 5.39 -3.75
N PRO A 52 8.21 5.77 -4.46
CA PRO A 52 8.25 7.02 -5.21
C PRO A 52 7.35 7.05 -6.46
N LEU A 53 6.88 5.88 -6.92
CA LEU A 53 5.98 5.74 -8.05
C LEU A 53 4.50 5.87 -7.66
N VAL A 54 4.18 5.93 -6.37
CA VAL A 54 2.82 6.06 -5.87
C VAL A 54 2.48 7.54 -5.69
N ASP A 55 1.42 8.00 -6.34
CA ASP A 55 0.99 9.39 -6.27
C ASP A 55 0.11 9.67 -5.06
N VAL A 56 -0.77 8.72 -4.72
CA VAL A 56 -1.76 8.88 -3.65
C VAL A 56 -1.91 7.59 -2.87
N ILE A 57 -1.97 7.71 -1.54
CA ILE A 57 -2.31 6.61 -0.64
C ILE A 57 -3.61 6.94 0.06
N VAL A 58 -4.61 6.07 -0.07
CA VAL A 58 -5.89 6.12 0.64
C VAL A 58 -5.85 5.03 1.71
N GLY A 59 -5.56 5.42 2.94
CA GLY A 59 -5.40 4.51 4.09
C GLY A 59 -6.69 4.15 4.83
N GLY A 60 -6.56 3.28 5.84
CA GLY A 60 -7.67 2.76 6.65
C GLY A 60 -7.19 2.13 7.97
N HIS A 61 -8.00 1.26 8.58
CA HIS A 61 -7.70 0.47 9.78
C HIS A 61 -7.67 1.20 11.12
N SER A 62 -7.01 2.34 11.24
CA SER A 62 -6.73 2.94 12.55
C SER A 62 -7.82 3.89 13.07
N HIS A 63 -8.98 3.99 12.38
CA HIS A 63 -9.99 5.03 12.64
C HIS A 63 -9.38 6.45 12.71
N THR A 64 -8.28 6.68 11.99
CA THR A 64 -7.56 7.95 11.98
C THR A 64 -8.35 8.96 11.17
N PHE A 65 -9.07 9.85 11.86
CA PHE A 65 -9.74 10.99 11.25
C PHE A 65 -8.71 12.10 11.01
N LEU A 66 -8.38 12.36 9.74
CA LEU A 66 -7.56 13.50 9.33
C LEU A 66 -8.49 14.66 8.94
N TYR A 67 -8.41 15.77 9.67
CA TYR A 67 -9.16 17.00 9.40
C TYR A 67 -8.20 18.19 9.44
N SER A 68 -8.42 19.16 8.55
CA SER A 68 -7.71 20.44 8.48
C SER A 68 -8.73 21.56 8.60
#